data_AF-A0A1J0W1I7-F1
#
_entry.id   AF-A0A1J0W1I7-F1
#
_cell.length_a   1.000
_cell.length_b   1.000
_cell.length_c   1.000
_cell.angle_alpha   90.00
_cell.angle_beta   90.00
_cell.angle_gamma   90.00
#
_symmetry.space_group_name_H-M   'P 1'
#
loop_
_entity.id
_entity.type
_entity.pdbx_description
1 polymer ?
#
loop_
_entity_poly.entity_id
_entity_poly.type
_entity_poly.pdbx_seq_one_letter_code
_entity_poly.pdbx_strand_id
1 'polypeptide(L)'
;MDVLPPRYQDGVRGFELRLARELAAVGVRCYTLQDLRKYPRTDRQAIPVFVDWLTNLDAKIPGPETLHRDGIRTLLLRNLTDSAVQGDSSAIAAVIAQLRRQPPLNGGTQWTAGIALVQIARPDDYSEILELFGQLTADEARAALLSYLGRSKSREAIQIAIDELANPGTRQWAIQALILAEADGTRPLIARYANDENEQVRRWVKTAMKQLE
;
A
#
# COMPACT_ATOMS: atom_id res chain seq x y z
N MET A 1 15.82 -15.40 22.46
CA MET A 1 16.46 -14.34 21.64
C MET A 1 17.26 -13.48 22.59
N ASP A 2 18.37 -14.04 23.08
CA ASP A 2 18.86 -13.70 24.43
C ASP A 2 20.19 -12.95 24.39
N VAL A 3 20.83 -12.88 23.21
CA VAL A 3 22.00 -12.04 22.94
C VAL A 3 21.73 -11.25 21.66
N LEU A 4 21.63 -9.93 21.78
CA LEU A 4 21.50 -9.04 20.64
C LEU A 4 22.87 -8.71 20.05
N PRO A 5 23.06 -8.85 18.72
CA PRO A 5 24.25 -8.33 18.06
C PRO A 5 24.47 -6.85 18.38
N PRO A 6 25.71 -6.37 18.60
CA PRO A 6 26.00 -4.99 19.03
C PRO A 6 25.44 -3.89 18.13
N ARG A 7 25.13 -4.20 16.87
CA ARG A 7 24.54 -3.28 15.90
C ARG A 7 23.05 -3.02 16.10
N TYR A 8 22.35 -3.82 16.91
CA TYR A 8 20.92 -3.67 17.17
C TYR A 8 20.70 -3.08 18.56
N GLN A 9 19.98 -1.96 18.58
CA GLN A 9 19.58 -1.27 19.80
C GLN A 9 18.05 -1.17 19.81
N ASP A 10 17.42 -1.69 20.85
CA ASP A 10 15.97 -1.70 21.01
C ASP A 10 15.38 -0.28 20.93
N GLY A 11 14.23 -0.13 20.26
CA GLY A 11 13.57 1.16 20.03
C GLY A 11 14.29 2.10 19.06
N VAL A 12 15.29 1.64 18.31
CA VAL A 12 16.12 2.49 17.43
C VAL A 12 16.11 2.00 15.99
N ARG A 13 16.04 2.93 15.02
CA ARG A 13 16.14 2.66 13.57
C ARG A 13 15.22 1.55 13.05
N GLY A 14 13.97 1.49 13.54
CA GLY A 14 12.99 0.49 13.12
C GLY A 14 13.29 -0.93 13.61
N PHE A 15 14.07 -1.08 14.70
CA PHE A 15 14.24 -2.36 15.40
C PHE A 15 13.51 -2.35 16.74
N GLU A 16 12.61 -3.32 16.92
CA GLU A 16 11.81 -3.53 18.12
C GLU A 16 12.06 -4.95 18.65
N LEU A 17 12.70 -5.08 19.81
CA LEU A 17 13.04 -6.37 20.41
C LEU A 17 11.78 -7.15 20.77
N ARG A 18 10.75 -6.46 21.25
CA ARG A 18 9.46 -7.07 21.56
C ARG A 18 8.85 -7.71 20.32
N LEU A 19 8.81 -6.98 19.20
CA LEU A 19 8.29 -7.50 17.93
C LEU A 19 9.06 -8.72 17.47
N ALA A 20 10.38 -8.66 17.49
CA ALA A 20 11.21 -9.80 17.13
C ALA A 20 10.88 -11.02 18.01
N ARG A 21 10.71 -10.83 19.33
CA ARG A 21 10.40 -11.93 20.27
C ARG A 21 9.03 -12.54 20.01
N GLU A 22 8.03 -11.72 19.72
CA GLU A 22 6.68 -12.17 19.36
C GLU A 22 6.71 -12.97 18.04
N LEU A 23 7.49 -12.54 17.04
CA LEU A 23 7.71 -13.31 15.80
C LEU A 23 8.41 -14.64 16.07
N ALA A 24 9.45 -14.65 16.92
CA ALA A 24 10.15 -15.88 17.26
C ALA A 24 9.25 -16.87 18.03
N ALA A 25 8.32 -16.39 18.85
CA ALA A 25 7.36 -17.21 19.58
C ALA A 25 6.38 -17.94 18.65
N VAL A 26 6.06 -17.36 17.49
CA VAL A 26 5.27 -18.00 16.44
C VAL A 26 6.13 -18.76 15.42
N GLY A 27 7.41 -19.01 15.70
CA GLY A 27 8.30 -19.79 14.85
C GLY A 27 9.06 -19.00 13.78
N VAL A 28 8.85 -17.68 13.68
CA VAL A 28 9.45 -16.81 12.66
C VAL A 28 10.65 -16.07 13.24
N ARG A 29 11.86 -16.58 12.95
CA ARG A 29 13.09 -16.01 13.51
C ARG A 29 13.67 -14.92 12.60
N CYS A 30 13.65 -13.70 13.09
CA CYS A 30 14.35 -12.56 12.48
C CYS A 30 14.88 -11.60 13.54
N TYR A 31 15.91 -10.83 13.19
CA TYR A 31 16.30 -9.66 13.98
C TYR A 31 15.51 -8.43 13.54
N THR A 32 15.26 -8.25 12.24
CA THR A 32 14.49 -7.10 11.75
C THR A 32 13.38 -7.53 10.80
N LEU A 33 12.32 -6.73 10.71
CA LEU A 33 11.28 -6.90 9.69
C LEU A 33 11.84 -6.86 8.26
N GLN A 34 12.97 -6.18 8.04
CA GLN A 34 13.65 -6.14 6.75
C GLN A 34 14.30 -7.49 6.40
N ASP A 35 14.69 -8.31 7.39
CA ASP A 35 15.24 -9.64 7.14
C ASP A 35 14.20 -10.59 6.56
N LEU A 36 12.93 -10.44 6.95
CA LEU A 36 11.83 -11.28 6.45
C LEU A 36 11.61 -11.10 4.95
N ARG A 37 11.91 -9.92 4.41
CA ARG A 37 11.79 -9.62 2.98
C ARG A 37 12.85 -10.28 2.10
N LYS A 38 13.85 -10.95 2.70
CA LYS A 38 14.83 -11.76 1.94
C LYS A 38 14.22 -13.08 1.48
N TYR A 39 13.11 -13.49 2.07
CA TYR A 39 12.41 -14.71 1.71
C TYR A 39 11.37 -14.42 0.60
N PRO A 40 11.10 -15.41 -0.26
CA PRO A 40 10.21 -15.22 -1.40
C PRO A 40 8.73 -15.05 -1.01
N ARG A 41 8.35 -15.42 0.21
CA ARG A 41 6.99 -15.33 0.72
C ARG A 41 6.96 -14.94 2.18
N THR A 42 5.93 -14.19 2.56
CA THR A 42 5.59 -13.93 3.96
C THR A 42 5.18 -15.23 4.67
N ASP A 43 5.84 -15.52 5.80
CA ASP A 43 5.46 -16.62 6.67
C ASP A 43 4.05 -16.38 7.24
N ARG A 44 3.11 -17.31 6.97
CA ARG A 44 1.72 -17.17 7.44
C ARG A 44 1.60 -17.04 8.96
N GLN A 45 2.52 -17.63 9.70
CA GLN A 45 2.58 -17.53 11.16
C GLN A 45 2.91 -16.10 11.64
N ALA A 46 3.58 -15.28 10.81
CA ALA A 46 3.88 -13.89 11.14
C ALA A 46 2.69 -12.95 10.93
N ILE A 47 1.72 -13.31 10.09
CA ILE A 47 0.60 -12.43 9.70
C ILE A 47 -0.17 -11.92 10.93
N PRO A 48 -0.60 -12.78 11.88
CA PRO A 48 -1.31 -12.30 13.07
C PRO A 48 -0.49 -11.32 13.91
N VAL A 49 0.83 -11.50 13.98
CA VAL A 49 1.74 -10.59 14.69
C VAL A 49 1.81 -9.24 13.97
N PHE A 50 1.92 -9.23 12.64
CA PHE A 50 1.93 -7.99 11.87
C PHE A 50 0.63 -7.20 12.01
N VAL A 51 -0.51 -7.90 11.96
CA VAL A 51 -1.84 -7.31 12.13
C VAL A 51 -1.98 -6.71 13.52
N ASP A 52 -1.66 -7.46 14.58
CA ASP A 52 -1.72 -6.96 15.95
C ASP A 52 -0.80 -5.74 16.14
N TRP A 53 0.41 -5.77 15.59
CA TRP A 53 1.32 -4.63 15.67
C TRP A 53 0.82 -3.41 14.91
N LEU A 54 0.23 -3.55 13.73
CA LEU A 54 -0.34 -2.42 13.01
C LEU A 54 -1.54 -1.83 13.73
N THR A 55 -2.46 -2.68 14.20
CA THR A 55 -3.68 -2.25 14.90
C THR A 55 -3.34 -1.55 16.21
N ASN A 56 -2.33 -2.03 16.94
CA ASN A 56 -2.00 -1.55 18.29
C ASN A 56 -0.67 -0.79 18.36
N LEU A 57 -0.15 -0.28 17.23
CA LEU A 57 1.21 0.25 17.15
C LEU A 57 1.45 1.38 18.14
N ASP A 58 0.51 2.31 18.24
CA ASP A 58 0.65 3.50 19.07
C ASP A 58 0.61 3.16 20.57
N ALA A 59 -0.06 2.06 20.95
CA ALA A 59 -0.02 1.53 22.31
C ALA A 59 1.26 0.72 22.59
N LYS A 60 1.77 0.01 21.59
CA LYS A 60 3.01 -0.78 21.69
C LYS A 60 4.27 0.09 21.70
N ILE A 61 4.26 1.21 20.97
CA ILE A 61 5.32 2.22 20.91
C ILE A 61 4.71 3.59 21.26
N PRO A 62 4.51 3.88 22.56
CA PRO A 62 3.85 5.09 23.02
C PRO A 62 4.67 6.35 22.75
N GLY A 63 3.97 7.49 22.60
CA GLY A 63 4.57 8.81 22.40
C GLY A 63 4.19 9.47 21.08
N PRO A 64 4.85 10.59 20.70
CA PRO A 64 4.64 11.24 19.40
C PRO A 64 5.16 10.37 18.25
N GLU A 65 4.78 10.74 17.01
CA GLU A 65 5.29 10.02 15.82
C GLU A 65 6.78 10.28 15.65
N THR A 66 7.55 9.20 15.55
CA THR A 66 9.00 9.23 15.38
C THR A 66 9.40 8.48 14.11
N LEU A 67 10.59 8.76 13.58
CA LEU A 67 11.16 7.99 12.47
C LEU A 67 11.26 6.49 12.78
N HIS A 68 11.43 6.14 14.05
CA HIS A 68 11.44 4.75 14.49
C HIS A 68 10.05 4.11 14.31
N ARG A 69 9.00 4.72 14.88
CA ARG A 69 7.64 4.16 14.83
C ARG A 69 7.08 4.12 13.41
N ASP A 70 7.35 5.17 12.64
CA ASP A 70 7.01 5.21 11.22
C ASP A 70 7.75 4.15 10.40
N GLY A 71 9.03 3.91 10.72
CA GLY A 71 9.82 2.85 10.12
C GLY A 71 9.26 1.45 10.41
N ILE A 72 8.87 1.19 11.67
CA ILE A 72 8.19 -0.07 12.05
C ILE A 72 6.89 -0.22 11.25
N ARG A 73 6.05 0.81 11.23
CA ARG A 73 4.78 0.80 10.49
C ARG A 73 4.97 0.49 9.01
N THR A 74 5.90 1.20 8.37
CA THR A 74 6.23 1.00 6.95
C THR A 74 6.71 -0.43 6.69
N LEU A 75 7.57 -0.97 7.54
CA LEU A 75 8.08 -2.33 7.37
C LEU A 75 7.00 -3.39 7.60
N LEU A 76 6.07 -3.19 8.53
CA LEU A 76 4.92 -4.07 8.71
C LEU A 76 4.03 -4.07 7.44
N LEU A 77 3.67 -2.89 6.93
CA LEU A 77 2.90 -2.76 5.69
C LEU A 77 3.59 -3.42 4.49
N ARG A 78 4.93 -3.26 4.38
CA ARG A 78 5.72 -3.93 3.33
C ARG A 78 5.68 -5.45 3.44
N ASN A 79 5.74 -6.00 4.64
CA ASN A 79 5.66 -7.46 4.84
C ASN A 79 4.23 -8.00 4.59
N LEU A 80 3.20 -7.15 4.63
CA LEU A 80 1.86 -7.51 4.18
C LEU A 80 1.66 -7.45 2.66
N THR A 81 2.63 -6.90 1.90
CA THR A 81 2.55 -6.84 0.44
C THR A 81 2.95 -8.20 -0.16
N ASP A 82 2.17 -9.23 0.12
CA ASP A 82 2.42 -10.60 -0.34
C ASP A 82 1.11 -11.33 -0.62
N SER A 83 1.08 -12.09 -1.73
CA SER A 83 -0.02 -12.98 -2.09
C SER A 83 -0.44 -13.97 -0.99
N ALA A 84 0.48 -14.37 -0.09
CA ALA A 84 0.21 -15.25 1.03
C ALA A 84 -0.78 -14.66 2.05
N VAL A 85 -0.95 -13.33 2.04
CA VAL A 85 -1.84 -12.55 2.91
C VAL A 85 -3.20 -12.26 2.23
N GLN A 86 -3.36 -12.63 0.95
CA GLN A 86 -4.53 -12.24 0.16
C GLN A 86 -5.86 -12.77 0.72
N GLY A 87 -6.78 -11.85 0.99
CA GLY A 87 -8.10 -12.10 1.57
C GLY A 87 -8.10 -12.38 3.06
N ASP A 88 -7.00 -12.11 3.77
CA ASP A 88 -7.03 -12.05 5.22
C ASP A 88 -7.77 -10.77 5.64
N SER A 89 -9.01 -10.93 6.11
CA SER A 89 -9.89 -9.81 6.49
C SER A 89 -9.29 -8.95 7.60
N SER A 90 -8.52 -9.54 8.51
CA SER A 90 -7.90 -8.81 9.61
C SER A 90 -6.72 -7.96 9.11
N ALA A 91 -5.94 -8.47 8.15
CA ALA A 91 -4.90 -7.69 7.48
C ALA A 91 -5.47 -6.55 6.63
N ILE A 92 -6.53 -6.81 5.86
CA ILE A 92 -7.24 -5.79 5.08
C ILE A 92 -7.73 -4.67 6.00
N ALA A 93 -8.48 -5.02 7.06
CA ALA A 93 -9.00 -4.05 8.03
C ALA A 93 -7.87 -3.24 8.71
N ALA A 94 -6.76 -3.88 9.06
CA ALA A 94 -5.62 -3.20 9.67
C ALA A 94 -4.98 -2.18 8.70
N VAL A 95 -4.80 -2.52 7.42
CA VAL A 95 -4.24 -1.59 6.42
C VAL A 95 -5.19 -0.42 6.16
N ILE A 96 -6.50 -0.69 6.05
CA ILE A 96 -7.53 0.34 5.91
C ILE A 96 -7.52 1.29 7.12
N ALA A 97 -7.41 0.75 8.33
CA ALA A 97 -7.31 1.56 9.56
C ALA A 97 -6.07 2.47 9.54
N GLN A 98 -4.92 1.98 9.04
CA GLN A 98 -3.72 2.83 8.89
C GLN A 98 -3.94 3.97 7.89
N LEU A 99 -4.65 3.72 6.78
CA LEU A 99 -4.97 4.74 5.77
C LEU A 99 -5.99 5.78 6.29
N ARG A 100 -6.88 5.39 7.20
CA ARG A 100 -7.87 6.29 7.84
C ARG A 100 -7.34 7.04 9.07
N ARG A 101 -6.16 6.68 9.59
CA ARG A 101 -5.68 7.19 10.88
C ARG A 101 -5.49 8.72 10.89
N GLN A 102 -5.50 9.29 12.09
CA GLN A 102 -5.12 10.68 12.35
C GLN A 102 -4.06 10.75 13.47
N PRO A 103 -2.96 11.52 13.30
CA PRO A 103 -2.57 12.28 12.09
C PRO A 103 -2.23 11.37 10.90
N PRO A 104 -2.35 11.84 9.65
CA PRO A 104 -2.11 11.01 8.48
C PRO A 104 -0.67 10.47 8.46
N LEU A 105 -0.53 9.31 7.82
CA LEU A 105 0.79 8.75 7.47
C LEU A 105 1.56 9.71 6.57
N ASN A 106 2.89 9.62 6.56
CA ASN A 106 3.67 10.31 5.52
C ASN A 106 3.43 9.67 4.14
N GLY A 107 3.69 10.42 3.06
CA GLY A 107 3.39 9.99 1.70
C GLY A 107 4.00 8.64 1.31
N GLY A 108 5.25 8.36 1.71
CA GLY A 108 5.89 7.07 1.43
C GLY A 108 5.22 5.88 2.12
N THR A 109 4.73 6.09 3.34
CA THR A 109 4.00 5.08 4.11
C THR A 109 2.57 4.92 3.60
N GLN A 110 1.92 6.01 3.17
CA GLN A 110 0.62 5.99 2.49
C GLN A 110 0.67 5.19 1.19
N TRP A 111 1.67 5.46 0.34
CA TRP A 111 1.91 4.66 -0.86
C TRP A 111 2.08 3.18 -0.53
N THR A 112 2.91 2.88 0.46
CA THR A 112 3.17 1.50 0.90
C THR A 112 1.89 0.81 1.39
N ALA A 113 1.06 1.50 2.18
CA ALA A 113 -0.22 0.99 2.64
C ALA A 113 -1.19 0.74 1.47
N GLY A 114 -1.28 1.66 0.53
CA GLY A 114 -2.11 1.48 -0.68
C GLY A 114 -1.66 0.28 -1.52
N ILE A 115 -0.35 0.09 -1.71
CA ILE A 115 0.19 -1.08 -2.43
C ILE A 115 -0.07 -2.39 -1.67
N ALA A 116 0.07 -2.39 -0.34
CA ALA A 116 -0.28 -3.55 0.47
C ALA A 116 -1.77 -3.91 0.26
N LEU A 117 -2.66 -2.91 0.31
CA LEU A 117 -4.09 -3.12 0.12
C LEU A 117 -4.42 -3.66 -1.28
N VAL A 118 -3.83 -3.10 -2.34
CA VAL A 118 -3.98 -3.59 -3.73
C VAL A 118 -3.58 -5.07 -3.85
N GLN A 119 -2.58 -5.50 -3.09
CA GLN A 119 -2.03 -6.86 -3.15
C GLN A 119 -2.88 -7.87 -2.37
N ILE A 120 -3.45 -7.46 -1.23
CA ILE A 120 -4.17 -8.37 -0.33
C ILE A 120 -5.67 -8.38 -0.53
N ALA A 121 -6.24 -7.31 -1.09
CA ALA A 121 -7.67 -7.22 -1.32
C ALA A 121 -8.16 -8.19 -2.42
N ARG A 122 -9.43 -8.57 -2.33
CA ARG A 122 -10.19 -9.39 -3.27
C ARG A 122 -11.31 -8.57 -3.89
N PRO A 123 -11.88 -9.00 -5.03
CA PRO A 123 -13.00 -8.31 -5.67
C PRO A 123 -14.17 -7.97 -4.72
N ASP A 124 -14.45 -8.82 -3.73
CA ASP A 124 -15.53 -8.61 -2.74
C ASP A 124 -15.26 -7.41 -1.82
N ASP A 125 -14.01 -6.97 -1.69
CA ASP A 125 -13.61 -5.79 -0.89
C ASP A 125 -13.79 -4.47 -1.68
N TYR A 126 -14.28 -4.52 -2.93
CA TYR A 126 -14.36 -3.37 -3.82
C TYR A 126 -15.13 -2.19 -3.23
N SER A 127 -16.29 -2.44 -2.62
CA SER A 127 -17.11 -1.36 -2.04
C SER A 127 -16.40 -0.63 -0.90
N GLU A 128 -15.68 -1.36 -0.05
CA GLU A 128 -14.94 -0.76 1.05
C GLU A 128 -13.74 0.05 0.56
N ILE A 129 -13.02 -0.46 -0.44
CA ILE A 129 -11.89 0.25 -1.04
C ILE A 129 -12.33 1.50 -1.79
N LEU A 130 -13.47 1.44 -2.46
CA LEU A 130 -14.08 2.59 -3.12
C LEU A 130 -14.48 3.67 -2.10
N GLU A 131 -15.13 3.27 -1.00
CA GLU A 131 -15.47 4.20 0.09
C GLU A 131 -14.22 4.84 0.70
N LEU A 132 -13.19 4.03 0.97
CA LEU A 132 -11.89 4.51 1.43
C LEU A 132 -11.29 5.51 0.45
N PHE A 133 -11.32 5.22 -0.86
CA PHE A 133 -10.79 6.12 -1.88
C PHE A 133 -11.45 7.50 -1.83
N GLY A 134 -12.77 7.56 -1.60
CA GLY A 134 -13.49 8.82 -1.42
C GLY A 134 -13.06 9.62 -0.17
N GLN A 135 -12.51 8.96 0.84
CA GLN A 135 -12.05 9.58 2.10
C GLN A 135 -10.59 10.07 2.03
N LEU A 136 -9.80 9.54 1.09
CA LEU A 136 -8.38 9.85 0.99
C LEU A 136 -8.14 11.23 0.37
N THR A 137 -7.44 12.09 1.10
CA THR A 137 -7.02 13.41 0.63
C THR A 137 -5.61 13.44 0.06
N ALA A 138 -4.79 12.42 0.36
CA ALA A 138 -3.40 12.35 -0.07
C ALA A 138 -3.24 11.59 -1.39
N ASP A 139 -2.50 12.19 -2.32
CA ASP A 139 -2.29 11.66 -3.66
C ASP A 139 -1.61 10.29 -3.64
N GLU A 140 -0.67 10.03 -2.73
CA GLU A 140 0.10 8.78 -2.69
C GLU A 140 -0.78 7.54 -2.45
N ALA A 141 -1.72 7.61 -1.50
CA ALA A 141 -2.64 6.51 -1.25
C ALA A 141 -3.64 6.36 -2.41
N ARG A 142 -4.18 7.48 -2.92
CA ARG A 142 -5.11 7.48 -4.07
C ARG A 142 -4.45 6.84 -5.30
N ALA A 143 -3.26 7.30 -5.64
CA ALA A 143 -2.44 6.81 -6.74
C ALA A 143 -2.25 5.29 -6.70
N ALA A 144 -1.92 4.74 -5.53
CA ALA A 144 -1.74 3.29 -5.37
C ALA A 144 -3.05 2.51 -5.65
N LEU A 145 -4.18 2.98 -5.11
CA LEU A 145 -5.46 2.30 -5.19
C LEU A 145 -6.13 2.37 -6.58
N LEU A 146 -5.76 3.32 -7.44
CA LEU A 146 -6.30 3.42 -8.80
C LEU A 146 -6.09 2.13 -9.61
N SER A 147 -4.97 1.45 -9.42
CA SER A 147 -4.71 0.17 -10.08
C SER A 147 -5.67 -0.95 -9.67
N TYR A 148 -6.12 -0.95 -8.41
CA TYR A 148 -7.13 -1.88 -7.93
C TYR A 148 -8.50 -1.55 -8.52
N LEU A 149 -8.90 -0.27 -8.47
CA LEU A 149 -10.18 0.18 -9.01
C LEU A 149 -10.30 -0.11 -10.51
N GLY A 150 -9.25 0.14 -11.29
CA GLY A 150 -9.24 -0.12 -12.73
C GLY A 150 -9.53 -1.58 -13.10
N ARG A 151 -9.09 -2.55 -12.29
CA ARG A 151 -9.35 -3.99 -12.53
C ARG A 151 -10.82 -4.37 -12.42
N SER A 152 -11.64 -3.57 -11.74
CA SER A 152 -13.09 -3.84 -11.61
C SER A 152 -13.84 -3.60 -12.92
N LYS A 153 -13.28 -2.79 -13.83
CA LYS A 153 -13.94 -2.31 -15.07
C LYS A 153 -15.30 -1.64 -14.83
N SER A 154 -15.60 -1.25 -13.59
CA SER A 154 -16.89 -0.65 -13.26
C SER A 154 -16.97 0.77 -13.84
N ARG A 155 -18.18 1.20 -14.20
CA ARG A 155 -18.40 2.57 -14.70
C ARG A 155 -17.94 3.63 -13.69
N GLU A 156 -18.11 3.36 -12.41
CA GLU A 156 -17.71 4.25 -11.33
C GLU A 156 -16.18 4.34 -11.21
N ALA A 157 -15.47 3.21 -11.24
CA ALA A 157 -14.01 3.20 -11.23
C ALA A 157 -13.41 3.91 -12.46
N ILE A 158 -14.03 3.71 -13.64
CA ILE A 158 -13.63 4.41 -14.86
C ILE A 158 -13.84 5.92 -14.69
N GLN A 159 -14.98 6.36 -14.18
CA GLN A 159 -15.24 7.78 -13.95
C GLN A 159 -14.25 8.39 -12.96
N ILE A 160 -13.95 7.70 -11.86
CA ILE A 160 -12.92 8.11 -10.89
C ILE A 160 -11.57 8.28 -11.59
N ALA A 161 -11.16 7.29 -12.39
CA ALA A 161 -9.89 7.38 -13.11
C ALA A 161 -9.88 8.52 -14.13
N ILE A 162 -11.00 8.84 -14.78
CA ILE A 162 -11.12 10.02 -15.65
C ILE A 162 -10.92 11.31 -14.85
N ASP A 163 -11.58 11.44 -13.69
CA ASP A 163 -11.50 12.64 -12.85
C ASP A 163 -10.07 12.86 -12.33
N GLU A 164 -9.36 11.77 -12.01
CA GLU A 164 -7.97 11.80 -11.55
C GLU A 164 -6.95 12.15 -12.64
N LEU A 165 -7.30 12.15 -13.94
CA LEU A 165 -6.39 12.61 -15.00
C LEU A 165 -5.96 14.07 -14.82
N ALA A 166 -6.82 14.90 -14.24
CA ALA A 166 -6.53 16.30 -14.00
C ALA A 166 -5.44 16.51 -12.95
N ASN A 167 -5.34 15.62 -11.95
CA ASN A 167 -4.42 15.73 -10.83
C ASN A 167 -3.00 15.22 -11.21
N PRO A 168 -1.96 16.09 -11.22
CA PRO A 168 -0.60 15.66 -11.54
C PRO A 168 -0.05 14.53 -10.66
N GLY A 169 -0.47 14.45 -9.37
CA GLY A 169 0.00 13.43 -8.43
C GLY A 169 -0.50 12.02 -8.74
N THR A 170 -1.65 11.90 -9.39
CA THR A 170 -2.32 10.62 -9.64
C THR A 170 -2.46 10.28 -11.13
N ARG A 171 -2.31 11.26 -12.03
CA ARG A 171 -2.49 11.13 -13.50
C ARG A 171 -1.84 9.90 -14.11
N GLN A 172 -0.60 9.60 -13.75
CA GLN A 172 0.10 8.41 -14.26
C GLN A 172 -0.70 7.13 -13.96
N TRP A 173 -1.16 7.00 -12.74
CA TRP A 173 -1.89 5.84 -12.24
C TRP A 173 -3.34 5.82 -12.72
N ALA A 174 -3.93 6.99 -12.94
CA ALA A 174 -5.23 7.14 -13.59
C ALA A 174 -5.21 6.60 -15.03
N ILE A 175 -4.20 6.97 -15.83
CA ILE A 175 -4.04 6.41 -17.18
C ILE A 175 -3.86 4.89 -17.14
N GLN A 176 -3.05 4.39 -16.22
CA GLN A 176 -2.86 2.94 -16.05
C GLN A 176 -4.16 2.24 -15.63
N ALA A 177 -4.96 2.85 -14.76
CA ALA A 177 -6.26 2.32 -14.36
C ALA A 177 -7.25 2.26 -15.53
N LEU A 178 -7.29 3.28 -16.39
CA LEU A 178 -8.12 3.28 -17.60
C LEU A 178 -7.71 2.21 -18.60
N ILE A 179 -6.40 1.96 -18.74
CA ILE A 179 -5.88 0.84 -19.54
C ILE A 179 -6.33 -0.50 -18.95
N LEU A 180 -6.17 -0.70 -17.65
CA LEU A 180 -6.59 -1.93 -16.96
C LEU A 180 -8.10 -2.16 -17.05
N ALA A 181 -8.87 -1.07 -17.09
CA ALA A 181 -10.31 -1.11 -17.20
C ALA A 181 -10.80 -1.42 -18.63
N GLU A 182 -9.91 -1.42 -19.63
CA GLU A 182 -10.28 -1.48 -21.06
C GLU A 182 -11.33 -0.41 -21.39
N ALA A 183 -11.11 0.82 -20.91
CA ALA A 183 -12.06 1.92 -21.03
C ALA A 183 -12.03 2.55 -22.43
N ASP A 184 -12.53 1.82 -23.42
CA ASP A 184 -12.64 2.27 -24.81
C ASP A 184 -13.47 3.57 -24.89
N GLY A 185 -12.96 4.57 -25.62
CA GLY A 185 -13.51 5.93 -25.64
C GLY A 185 -12.84 6.94 -24.69
N THR A 186 -11.96 6.50 -23.78
CA THR A 186 -11.13 7.43 -22.96
C THR A 186 -9.85 7.88 -23.66
N ARG A 187 -9.52 7.26 -24.80
CA ARG A 187 -8.32 7.56 -25.59
C ARG A 187 -8.14 9.06 -25.91
N PRO A 188 -9.16 9.82 -26.35
CA PRO A 188 -8.98 11.26 -26.61
C PRO A 188 -8.68 12.08 -25.35
N LEU A 189 -9.15 11.64 -24.18
CA LEU A 189 -8.89 12.30 -22.90
C LEU A 189 -7.42 12.11 -22.50
N ILE A 190 -6.91 10.88 -22.66
CA ILE A 190 -5.53 10.52 -22.33
C ILE A 190 -4.53 11.18 -23.31
N ALA A 191 -4.87 11.28 -24.60
CA ALA A 191 -3.99 11.83 -25.63
C ALA A 191 -3.51 13.27 -25.36
N ARG A 192 -4.28 14.05 -24.59
CA ARG A 192 -3.94 15.44 -24.20
C ARG A 192 -2.65 15.52 -23.39
N TYR A 193 -2.26 14.43 -22.73
CA TYR A 193 -1.07 14.35 -21.88
C TYR A 193 0.17 13.80 -22.61
N ALA A 194 0.16 13.72 -23.95
CA ALA A 194 1.28 13.19 -24.73
C ALA A 194 2.61 13.93 -24.50
N ASN A 195 2.53 15.22 -24.14
CA ASN A 195 3.69 16.09 -23.87
C ASN A 195 3.82 16.44 -22.37
N ASP A 196 3.22 15.66 -21.48
CA ASP A 196 3.33 15.86 -20.03
C ASP A 196 4.79 15.89 -19.58
N GLU A 197 5.15 16.72 -18.60
CA GLU A 197 6.51 16.85 -18.07
C GLU A 197 7.01 15.53 -17.46
N ASN A 198 6.10 14.74 -16.89
CA ASN A 198 6.41 13.44 -16.30
C ASN A 198 6.62 12.37 -17.40
N GLU A 199 7.83 11.80 -17.46
CA GLU A 199 8.17 10.76 -18.43
C GLU A 199 7.28 9.51 -18.32
N GLN A 200 6.90 9.11 -17.11
CA GLN A 200 6.04 7.95 -16.90
C GLN A 200 4.63 8.19 -17.45
N VAL A 201 4.10 9.41 -17.30
CA VAL A 201 2.82 9.79 -17.93
C VAL A 201 2.94 9.63 -19.45
N ARG A 202 3.98 10.20 -20.07
CA ARG A 202 4.20 10.05 -21.53
C ARG A 202 4.31 8.59 -21.97
N ARG A 203 4.96 7.74 -21.18
CA ARG A 203 5.05 6.29 -21.44
C ARG A 203 3.67 5.63 -21.42
N TRP A 204 2.87 5.89 -20.40
CA TRP A 204 1.52 5.31 -20.29
C TRP A 204 0.55 5.86 -21.34
N VAL A 205 0.66 7.13 -21.74
CA VAL A 205 -0.09 7.67 -22.87
C VAL A 205 0.20 6.87 -24.15
N LYS A 206 1.48 6.59 -24.44
CA LYS A 206 1.85 5.76 -25.60
C LYS A 206 1.28 4.35 -25.53
N THR A 207 1.22 3.76 -24.33
CA THR A 207 0.58 2.45 -24.13
C THR A 207 -0.93 2.53 -24.38
N ALA A 208 -1.61 3.52 -23.82
CA ALA A 208 -3.04 3.74 -24.02
C ALA A 208 -3.38 3.91 -25.51
N MET A 209 -2.58 4.67 -26.28
CA MET A 209 -2.82 4.88 -27.71
C MET A 209 -2.71 3.60 -28.55
N LYS A 210 -2.11 2.54 -28.01
CA LYS A 210 -1.99 1.22 -28.65
C LYS A 210 -3.06 0.23 -28.22
N GLN A 211 -3.61 0.39 -27.01
CA GLN A 211 -4.45 -0.61 -26.36
C GLN A 211 -5.92 -0.21 -26.28
N LEU A 212 -6.23 1.08 -26.23
CA LEU A 212 -7.59 1.59 -26.17
C LEU A 212 -8.04 2.04 -27.56
N GLU A 213 -9.33 1.83 -27.86
CA GLU A 213 -9.95 2.30 -29.11
C GLU A 213 -10.28 3.79 -29.08
#